data_AF-A0A512CHS5-F1
#
_entry.id   AF-A0A512CHS5-F1
#
_cell.length_a   1.000
_cell.length_b   1.000
_cell.length_c   1.000
_cell.angle_alpha   90.00
_cell.angle_beta   90.00
_cell.angle_gamma   90.00
#
_symmetry.space_group_name_H-M   'P 1'
#
loop_
_entity.id
_entity.type
_entity.pdbx_description
1 polymer ?
#
loop_
_entity_poly.entity_id
_entity_poly.type
_entity_poly.pdbx_seq_one_letter_code
_entity_poly.pdbx_strand_id
1 'polypeptide(L)'
;MILRLKTFIIVGLLAFCFSCAEKAQQPFSFVQLCDTQLGMGGYEHDIMTFKQAVEQINELNPDFAVICGDLVHNATDSSYSDFLAILETLKVPSHLAPGNHDVGNVPNDTTLSFYRKTIGEDYFDFQNKGYSFIVTNTQLWKVDVANESVKQDKWFEETLKIQEAKKLPIFVIGHYPIFLENPEEEEKYYNIPPVKRKWILDLFKSNNVLAYLSGHTHKLLVNNYENIQFVSGETTSKNFDDRPYGFRVWDVSSDTIQHHFVPLNLPKVEQE
;
A
#
# COMPACT_ATOMS: atom_id res chain seq x y z
N MET A 1 3.29 -86.37 -8.30
CA MET A 1 3.62 -85.14 -9.04
C MET A 1 2.85 -83.99 -8.39
N ILE A 2 3.47 -83.29 -7.43
CA ILE A 2 2.83 -82.26 -6.60
C ILE A 2 3.20 -80.90 -7.20
N LEU A 3 2.25 -80.17 -7.79
CA LEU A 3 2.47 -78.80 -8.28
C LEU A 3 2.23 -77.80 -7.14
N ARG A 4 3.27 -77.05 -6.77
CA ARG A 4 3.19 -75.89 -5.88
C ARG A 4 2.74 -74.66 -6.68
N LEU A 5 1.60 -74.08 -6.34
CA LEU A 5 1.23 -72.73 -6.79
C LEU A 5 1.97 -71.70 -5.92
N LYS A 6 2.79 -70.86 -6.54
CA LYS A 6 3.38 -69.68 -5.90
C LYS A 6 2.48 -68.48 -6.19
N THR A 7 1.80 -67.97 -5.18
CA THR A 7 1.06 -66.70 -5.25
C THR A 7 2.07 -65.56 -5.14
N PHE A 8 2.26 -64.81 -6.22
CA PHE A 8 3.00 -63.54 -6.19
C PHE A 8 2.03 -62.41 -5.83
N ILE A 9 2.21 -61.79 -4.67
CA ILE A 9 1.52 -60.56 -4.30
C ILE A 9 2.34 -59.41 -4.89
N ILE A 10 1.81 -58.75 -5.91
CA ILE A 10 2.36 -57.50 -6.43
C ILE A 10 1.82 -56.37 -5.55
N VAL A 11 2.66 -55.84 -4.67
CA VAL A 11 2.37 -54.60 -3.94
C VAL A 11 2.73 -53.44 -4.86
N GLY A 12 1.71 -52.80 -5.45
CA GLY A 12 1.90 -51.57 -6.22
C GLY A 12 2.22 -50.41 -5.29
N LEU A 13 3.42 -49.86 -5.38
CA LEU A 13 3.76 -48.57 -4.76
C LEU A 13 2.98 -47.47 -5.50
N LEU A 14 1.92 -46.95 -4.87
CA LEU A 14 1.32 -45.67 -5.25
C LEU A 14 2.25 -44.56 -4.78
N ALA A 15 3.09 -44.07 -5.68
CA ALA A 15 3.80 -42.81 -5.49
C ALA A 15 2.76 -41.67 -5.57
N PHE A 16 2.33 -41.16 -4.43
CA PHE A 16 1.63 -39.88 -4.36
C PHE A 16 2.66 -38.78 -4.69
N CYS A 17 2.74 -38.40 -5.96
CA CYS A 17 3.34 -37.13 -6.34
C CYS A 17 2.44 -36.03 -5.77
N PHE A 18 2.77 -35.53 -4.57
CA PHE A 18 2.36 -34.19 -4.17
C PHE A 18 3.03 -33.23 -5.15
N SER A 19 2.33 -32.90 -6.24
CA SER A 19 2.66 -31.70 -7.00
C SER A 19 2.47 -30.54 -6.03
N CYS A 20 3.57 -29.97 -5.55
CA CYS A 20 3.57 -28.59 -5.10
C CYS A 20 3.18 -27.76 -6.33
N ALA A 21 1.88 -27.60 -6.57
CA ALA A 21 1.40 -26.56 -7.46
C ALA A 21 1.85 -25.26 -6.77
N GLU A 22 2.94 -24.65 -7.27
CA GLU A 22 3.22 -23.24 -7.01
C GLU A 22 1.89 -22.52 -7.27
N LYS A 23 1.38 -21.82 -6.25
CA LYS A 23 0.11 -21.10 -6.34
C LYS A 23 0.31 -20.03 -7.43
N ALA A 24 -0.15 -20.31 -8.65
CA ALA A 24 0.06 -19.42 -9.78
C ALA A 24 -0.54 -18.05 -9.46
N GLN A 25 0.22 -16.97 -9.71
CA GLN A 25 -0.26 -15.60 -9.62
C GLN A 25 -1.57 -15.46 -10.42
N GLN A 26 -2.60 -14.88 -9.81
CA GLN A 26 -3.89 -14.66 -10.46
C GLN A 26 -4.09 -13.18 -10.78
N PRO A 27 -4.72 -12.83 -11.91
CA PRO A 27 -5.06 -11.44 -12.20
C PRO A 27 -6.00 -10.83 -11.16
N PHE A 28 -5.79 -9.54 -10.88
CA PHE A 28 -6.57 -8.78 -9.90
C PHE A 28 -6.50 -7.29 -10.17
N SER A 29 -7.37 -6.54 -9.51
CA SER A 29 -7.28 -5.09 -9.49
C SER A 29 -7.36 -4.56 -8.07
N PHE A 30 -6.72 -3.43 -7.81
CA PHE A 30 -6.85 -2.74 -6.53
C PHE A 30 -6.82 -1.22 -6.72
N VAL A 31 -7.32 -0.49 -5.73
CA VAL A 31 -7.32 0.97 -5.75
C VAL A 31 -6.21 1.54 -4.87
N GLN A 32 -5.51 2.55 -5.36
CA GLN A 32 -4.61 3.42 -4.59
C GLN A 32 -5.31 4.78 -4.38
N LEU A 33 -5.65 5.07 -3.14
CA LEU A 33 -6.04 6.38 -2.64
C LEU A 33 -4.87 7.05 -1.95
N CYS A 34 -4.81 8.37 -2.00
CA CYS A 34 -3.80 9.18 -1.32
C CYS A 34 -4.47 10.41 -0.70
N ASP A 35 -4.02 10.80 0.49
CA ASP A 35 -4.33 12.09 1.13
C ASP A 35 -5.85 12.40 1.09
N THR A 36 -6.65 11.54 1.71
CA THR A 36 -8.08 11.85 1.98
C THR A 36 -8.21 13.05 2.90
N GLN A 37 -7.25 13.16 3.82
CA GLN A 37 -6.86 14.31 4.62
C GLN A 37 -8.00 15.26 5.01
N LEU A 38 -9.03 14.70 5.65
CA LEU A 38 -10.21 15.43 6.07
C LEU A 38 -9.84 16.72 6.82
N GLY A 39 -10.10 17.87 6.18
CA GLY A 39 -9.80 19.21 6.68
C GLY A 39 -8.76 20.01 5.88
N MET A 40 -8.03 19.41 4.93
CA MET A 40 -6.98 20.09 4.15
C MET A 40 -7.54 20.92 2.98
N GLY A 41 -8.49 20.39 2.22
CA GLY A 41 -9.22 21.10 1.16
C GLY A 41 -10.40 21.91 1.70
N GLY A 42 -10.83 21.59 2.91
CA GLY A 42 -11.99 22.13 3.61
C GLY A 42 -12.84 20.97 4.08
N TYR A 43 -13.21 20.94 5.36
CA TYR A 43 -13.71 19.71 5.99
C TYR A 43 -14.94 19.10 5.28
N GLU A 44 -15.94 19.90 4.95
CA GLU A 44 -17.14 19.45 4.24
C GLU A 44 -16.84 18.97 2.82
N HIS A 45 -15.92 19.66 2.13
CA HIS A 45 -15.43 19.27 0.81
C HIS A 45 -14.72 17.92 0.87
N ASP A 46 -13.79 17.73 1.81
CA ASP A 46 -13.02 16.49 1.93
C ASP A 46 -13.90 15.29 2.32
N ILE A 47 -14.91 15.51 3.19
CA ILE A 47 -15.94 14.50 3.50
C ILE A 47 -16.71 14.10 2.24
N MET A 48 -17.13 15.07 1.43
CA MET A 48 -17.87 14.83 0.20
C MET A 48 -17.03 14.09 -0.84
N THR A 49 -15.79 14.53 -1.09
CA THR A 49 -14.91 13.90 -2.09
C THR A 49 -14.49 12.50 -1.66
N PHE A 50 -14.24 12.25 -0.38
CA PHE A 50 -13.92 10.91 0.10
C PHE A 50 -15.12 9.96 -0.01
N LYS A 51 -16.34 10.42 0.33
CA LYS A 51 -17.57 9.65 0.09
C LYS A 51 -17.76 9.30 -1.38
N GLN A 52 -17.58 10.27 -2.28
CA GLN A 52 -17.66 10.05 -3.72
C GLN A 52 -16.64 9.03 -4.21
N ALA A 53 -15.41 9.06 -3.66
CA ALA A 53 -14.40 8.07 -3.96
C ALA A 53 -14.85 6.67 -3.52
N VAL A 54 -15.34 6.51 -2.29
CA VAL A 54 -15.83 5.23 -1.77
C VAL A 54 -17.00 4.68 -2.60
N GLU A 55 -17.94 5.53 -3.01
CA GLU A 55 -19.05 5.14 -3.89
C GLU A 55 -18.54 4.60 -5.24
N GLN A 56 -17.63 5.32 -5.90
CA GLN A 56 -17.05 4.88 -7.16
C GLN A 56 -16.22 3.60 -7.01
N ILE A 57 -15.46 3.45 -5.92
CA ILE A 57 -14.69 2.23 -5.67
C ILE A 57 -15.63 1.04 -5.46
N ASN A 58 -16.75 1.24 -4.76
CA ASN A 58 -17.77 0.22 -4.59
C ASN A 58 -18.42 -0.21 -5.90
N GLU A 59 -18.56 0.70 -6.87
CA GLU A 59 -19.06 0.39 -8.22
C GLU A 59 -18.01 -0.36 -9.06
N LEU A 60 -16.74 0.02 -8.95
CA LEU A 60 -15.62 -0.66 -9.61
C LEU A 60 -15.40 -2.08 -9.06
N ASN A 61 -15.71 -2.30 -7.78
CA ASN A 61 -15.57 -3.57 -7.07
C ASN A 61 -14.18 -4.23 -7.27
N PRO A 62 -13.08 -3.54 -6.94
CA PRO A 62 -11.73 -4.12 -7.00
C PRO A 62 -11.53 -5.20 -5.91
N ASP A 63 -10.40 -5.89 -5.92
CA ASP A 63 -10.09 -6.89 -4.89
C ASP A 63 -9.87 -6.25 -3.50
N PHE A 64 -9.29 -5.05 -3.45
CA PHE A 64 -9.08 -4.25 -2.23
C PHE A 64 -8.72 -2.80 -2.58
N ALA A 65 -8.61 -1.95 -1.56
CA ALA A 65 -8.07 -0.60 -1.66
C ALA A 65 -6.92 -0.39 -0.67
N VAL A 66 -6.00 0.50 -1.01
CA VAL A 66 -4.96 1.01 -0.11
C VAL A 66 -5.08 2.52 0.00
N ILE A 67 -4.82 3.07 1.18
CA ILE A 67 -4.78 4.52 1.42
C ILE A 67 -3.38 4.91 1.89
N CYS A 68 -2.67 5.68 1.07
CA CYS A 68 -1.26 6.05 1.23
C CYS A 68 -1.05 7.23 2.20
N GLY A 69 -1.63 7.17 3.40
CA GLY A 69 -1.42 8.15 4.46
C GLY A 69 -2.15 9.48 4.30
N ASP A 70 -2.01 10.30 5.35
CA ASP A 70 -2.73 11.54 5.59
C ASP A 70 -4.25 11.30 5.48
N LEU A 71 -4.75 10.46 6.38
CA LEU A 71 -6.17 10.08 6.44
C LEU A 71 -7.02 11.29 6.83
N VAL A 72 -6.51 12.06 7.80
CA VAL A 72 -7.13 13.28 8.34
C VAL A 72 -6.12 14.43 8.39
N HIS A 73 -6.57 15.68 8.29
CA HIS A 73 -5.66 16.83 8.38
C HIS A 73 -5.17 17.09 9.82
N ASN A 74 -6.04 16.93 10.81
CA ASN A 74 -5.69 17.00 12.21
C ASN A 74 -6.14 15.70 12.88
N ALA A 75 -5.20 14.93 13.43
CA ALA A 75 -5.51 13.69 14.14
C ALA A 75 -6.23 13.98 15.46
N THR A 76 -7.53 13.72 15.50
CA THR A 76 -8.41 13.89 16.67
C THR A 76 -9.42 12.76 16.71
N ASP A 77 -10.07 12.53 17.86
CA ASP A 77 -11.14 11.52 17.95
C ASP A 77 -12.26 11.78 16.94
N SER A 78 -12.67 13.04 16.75
CA SER A 78 -13.76 13.39 15.82
C SER A 78 -13.37 13.20 14.35
N SER A 79 -12.17 13.63 13.95
CA SER A 79 -11.73 13.49 12.57
C SER A 79 -11.53 12.02 12.17
N TYR A 80 -10.97 11.20 13.07
CA TYR A 80 -10.88 9.76 12.82
C TYR A 80 -12.24 9.08 12.86
N SER A 81 -13.16 9.49 13.74
CA SER A 81 -14.53 8.97 13.74
C SER A 81 -15.24 9.23 12.41
N ASP A 82 -15.12 10.44 11.86
CA ASP A 82 -15.73 10.78 10.57
C ASP A 82 -15.08 10.03 9.41
N PHE A 83 -13.74 9.93 9.41
CA PHE A 83 -13.00 9.13 8.44
C PHE A 83 -13.44 7.66 8.45
N LEU A 84 -13.47 7.04 9.63
CA LEU A 84 -13.88 5.64 9.79
C LEU A 84 -15.34 5.42 9.39
N ALA A 85 -16.24 6.35 9.73
CA ALA A 85 -17.65 6.24 9.34
C ALA A 85 -17.84 6.23 7.81
N ILE A 86 -17.00 6.95 7.06
CA ILE A 86 -16.99 6.88 5.59
C ILE A 86 -16.36 5.56 5.13
N LEU A 87 -15.21 5.21 5.69
CA LEU A 87 -14.47 3.99 5.33
C LEU A 87 -15.30 2.71 5.55
N GLU A 88 -16.12 2.64 6.60
CA GLU A 88 -17.04 1.52 6.89
C GLU A 88 -18.05 1.25 5.78
N THR A 89 -18.31 2.24 4.90
CA THR A 89 -19.19 2.06 3.74
C THR A 89 -18.50 1.47 2.51
N LEU A 90 -17.16 1.32 2.56
CA LEU A 90 -16.38 0.64 1.53
C LEU A 90 -16.64 -0.87 1.60
N LYS A 91 -17.03 -1.46 0.46
CA LYS A 91 -17.46 -2.86 0.34
C LYS A 91 -16.32 -3.84 0.09
N VAL A 92 -15.12 -3.32 -0.15
CA VAL A 92 -13.89 -4.09 -0.38
C VAL A 92 -12.95 -3.89 0.80
N PRO A 93 -12.03 -4.84 1.08
CA PRO A 93 -11.01 -4.65 2.10
C PRO A 93 -10.18 -3.37 1.87
N SER A 94 -9.82 -2.67 2.95
CA SER A 94 -8.95 -1.49 2.91
C SER A 94 -7.71 -1.67 3.78
N HIS A 95 -6.57 -1.19 3.30
CA HIS A 95 -5.30 -1.20 4.03
C HIS A 95 -4.72 0.22 4.11
N LEU A 96 -4.40 0.66 5.32
CA LEU A 96 -4.10 2.07 5.60
C LEU A 96 -2.65 2.23 6.01
N ALA A 97 -1.90 3.06 5.29
CA ALA A 97 -0.61 3.57 5.75
C ALA A 97 -0.85 4.87 6.56
N PRO A 98 -0.03 5.16 7.57
CA PRO A 98 -0.04 6.47 8.21
C PRO A 98 0.72 7.51 7.38
N GLY A 99 0.26 8.76 7.41
CA GLY A 99 1.00 9.94 6.96
C GLY A 99 1.44 10.86 8.10
N ASN A 100 2.13 11.95 7.77
CA ASN A 100 2.64 12.87 8.78
C ASN A 100 1.54 13.66 9.49
N HIS A 101 0.34 13.79 8.92
CA HIS A 101 -0.81 14.37 9.62
C HIS A 101 -1.48 13.38 10.58
N ASP A 102 -1.26 12.08 10.41
CA ASP A 102 -1.83 11.04 11.25
C ASP A 102 -0.98 10.78 12.50
N VAL A 103 0.34 10.68 12.33
CA VAL A 103 1.30 10.36 13.41
C VAL A 103 2.24 11.51 13.79
N GLY A 104 2.22 12.62 13.04
CA GLY A 104 3.08 13.78 13.23
C GLY A 104 4.32 13.81 12.32
N ASN A 105 4.78 15.02 11.98
CA ASN A 105 6.06 15.22 11.26
C ASN A 105 7.26 14.66 12.04
N VAL A 106 7.20 14.72 13.38
CA VAL A 106 8.13 14.05 14.29
C VAL A 106 7.28 13.22 15.26
N PRO A 107 7.03 11.93 14.94
CA PRO A 107 6.20 11.08 15.78
C PRO A 107 6.84 10.83 17.15
N ASN A 108 6.01 10.43 18.11
CA ASN A 108 6.44 9.92 19.40
C ASN A 108 5.48 8.82 19.88
N ASP A 109 5.77 8.21 21.03
CA ASP A 109 4.97 7.12 21.59
C ASP A 109 3.48 7.48 21.73
N THR A 110 3.14 8.74 22.03
CA THR A 110 1.74 9.18 22.17
C THR A 110 1.04 9.21 20.82
N THR A 111 1.63 9.82 19.79
CA THR A 111 0.99 9.94 18.47
C THR A 111 0.93 8.59 17.75
N LEU A 112 1.97 7.77 17.86
CA LEU A 112 1.99 6.41 17.33
C LEU A 112 0.96 5.52 18.04
N SER A 113 0.87 5.57 19.37
CA SER A 113 -0.13 4.81 20.12
C SER A 113 -1.55 5.27 19.82
N PHE A 114 -1.76 6.57 19.61
CA PHE A 114 -3.05 7.12 19.23
C PHE A 114 -3.51 6.58 17.86
N TYR A 115 -2.65 6.64 16.84
CA TYR A 115 -2.94 6.02 15.54
C TYR A 115 -3.20 4.52 15.68
N ARG A 116 -2.33 3.78 16.38
CA ARG A 116 -2.46 2.32 16.53
C ARG A 116 -3.73 1.88 17.22
N LYS A 117 -4.18 2.65 18.21
CA LYS A 117 -5.41 2.38 18.96
C LYS A 117 -6.67 2.69 18.13
N THR A 118 -6.64 3.74 17.33
CA THR A 118 -7.83 4.26 16.65
C THR A 118 -7.98 3.70 15.24
N ILE A 119 -6.88 3.57 14.49
CA ILE A 119 -6.86 3.13 13.10
C ILE A 119 -6.40 1.67 12.97
N GLY A 120 -5.30 1.30 13.63
CA GLY A 120 -4.73 -0.05 13.57
C GLY A 120 -3.22 -0.05 13.37
N GLU A 121 -2.65 -1.20 13.01
CA GLU A 121 -1.21 -1.35 12.81
C GLU A 121 -0.67 -0.30 11.80
N ASP A 122 0.47 0.30 12.12
CA ASP A 122 1.10 1.36 11.31
C ASP A 122 2.15 0.81 10.34
N TYR A 123 2.48 -0.47 10.45
CA TYR A 123 3.20 -1.25 9.45
C TYR A 123 2.80 -2.73 9.59
N PHE A 124 2.54 -3.39 8.45
CA PHE A 124 2.08 -4.79 8.40
C PHE A 124 2.20 -5.33 6.96
N ASP A 125 2.04 -6.64 6.77
CA ASP A 125 1.98 -7.26 5.44
C ASP A 125 0.71 -8.08 5.23
N PHE A 126 0.30 -8.20 3.97
CA PHE A 126 -0.78 -9.08 3.55
C PHE A 126 -0.51 -9.64 2.16
N GLN A 127 -1.29 -10.65 1.78
CA GLN A 127 -1.15 -11.31 0.48
C GLN A 127 -2.45 -11.29 -0.28
N ASN A 128 -2.38 -10.99 -1.57
CA ASN A 128 -3.50 -11.12 -2.49
C ASN A 128 -3.05 -11.87 -3.74
N LYS A 129 -3.76 -12.96 -4.06
CA LYS A 129 -3.64 -13.67 -5.35
C LYS A 129 -2.20 -13.99 -5.82
N GLY A 130 -1.31 -14.30 -4.88
CA GLY A 130 0.09 -14.65 -5.18
C GLY A 130 1.07 -13.49 -5.20
N TYR A 131 0.67 -12.33 -4.68
CA TYR A 131 1.49 -11.13 -4.49
C TYR A 131 1.53 -10.75 -3.01
N SER A 132 2.63 -10.13 -2.59
CA SER A 132 2.79 -9.57 -1.25
C SER A 132 2.60 -8.06 -1.29
N PHE A 133 1.93 -7.53 -0.29
CA PHE A 133 1.76 -6.11 -0.05
C PHE A 133 2.31 -5.78 1.33
N ILE A 134 3.20 -4.81 1.42
CA ILE A 134 3.84 -4.41 2.67
C ILE A 134 3.54 -2.93 2.91
N VAL A 135 2.80 -2.65 3.97
CA VAL A 135 2.49 -1.28 4.41
C VAL A 135 3.55 -0.85 5.42
N THR A 136 4.10 0.35 5.25
CA THR A 136 5.13 0.92 6.14
C THR A 136 4.75 2.29 6.66
N ASN A 137 5.20 2.61 7.87
CA ASN A 137 5.13 3.95 8.42
C ASN A 137 6.35 4.74 7.95
N THR A 138 6.20 5.52 6.88
CA THR A 138 7.33 6.27 6.31
C THR A 138 7.86 7.36 7.21
N GLN A 139 7.11 7.79 8.24
CA GLN A 139 7.64 8.75 9.22
C GLN A 139 8.78 8.17 10.04
N LEU A 140 8.79 6.85 10.27
CA LEU A 140 9.91 6.14 10.91
C LEU A 140 11.12 5.97 9.99
N TRP A 141 10.99 6.28 8.69
CA TRP A 141 12.11 6.39 7.75
C TRP A 141 12.53 7.84 7.50
N LYS A 142 11.58 8.78 7.58
CA LYS A 142 11.83 10.22 7.42
C LYS A 142 12.57 10.79 8.62
N VAL A 143 12.18 10.39 9.83
CA VAL A 143 12.77 10.83 11.09
C VAL A 143 13.12 9.62 11.93
N ASP A 144 14.33 9.60 12.48
CA ASP A 144 14.75 8.56 13.41
C ASP A 144 14.05 8.74 14.77
N VAL A 145 12.93 8.03 14.93
CA VAL A 145 12.21 7.88 16.20
C VAL A 145 12.75 6.64 16.92
N ALA A 146 13.88 6.81 17.59
CA ALA A 146 14.57 5.84 18.45
C ALA A 146 14.16 4.36 18.23
N ASN A 147 13.71 3.67 19.28
CA ASN A 147 13.40 2.23 19.22
C ASN A 147 12.35 1.85 18.16
N GLU A 148 11.47 2.76 17.75
CA GLU A 148 10.40 2.46 16.78
C GLU A 148 10.94 2.33 15.35
N SER A 149 11.90 3.19 14.97
CA SER A 149 12.51 3.12 13.63
C SER A 149 13.32 1.84 13.46
N VAL A 150 14.10 1.46 14.49
CA VAL A 150 14.86 0.21 14.51
C VAL A 150 13.94 -1.02 14.45
N LYS A 151 12.80 -0.99 15.15
CA LYS A 151 11.80 -2.07 15.11
C LYS A 151 11.22 -2.23 13.70
N GLN A 152 10.77 -1.15 13.08
CA GLN A 152 10.22 -1.20 11.73
C GLN A 152 11.28 -1.67 10.72
N ASP A 153 12.51 -1.15 10.80
CA ASP A 153 13.59 -1.55 9.88
C ASP A 153 13.86 -3.06 9.95
N LYS A 154 13.99 -3.60 11.17
CA LYS A 154 14.21 -5.03 11.38
C LYS A 154 13.02 -5.87 10.89
N TRP A 155 11.79 -5.46 11.24
CA TRP A 155 10.58 -6.13 10.77
C TRP A 155 10.49 -6.12 9.25
N PHE A 156 10.82 -5.00 8.61
CA PHE A 156 10.77 -4.85 7.16
C PHE A 156 11.77 -5.78 6.47
N GLU A 157 13.03 -5.83 6.94
CA GLU A 157 14.04 -6.77 6.43
C GLU A 157 13.63 -8.24 6.60
N GLU A 158 13.06 -8.60 7.75
CA GLU A 158 12.58 -9.96 8.01
C GLU A 158 11.38 -10.31 7.11
N THR A 159 10.44 -9.39 6.95
CA THR A 159 9.28 -9.56 6.06
C THR A 159 9.72 -9.76 4.63
N LEU A 160 10.61 -8.93 4.11
CA LEU A 160 11.15 -9.08 2.75
C LEU A 160 11.78 -10.47 2.52
N LYS A 161 12.61 -10.94 3.46
CA LYS A 161 13.21 -12.29 3.38
C LYS A 161 12.16 -13.41 3.37
N ILE A 162 11.10 -13.27 4.15
CA ILE A 162 10.00 -14.26 4.17
C ILE A 162 9.29 -14.29 2.82
N GLN A 163 9.04 -13.14 2.21
CA GLN A 163 8.32 -13.07 0.92
C GLN A 163 9.22 -13.48 -0.25
N GLU A 164 10.53 -13.16 -0.20
CA GLU A 164 11.55 -13.65 -1.12
C GLU A 164 11.64 -15.18 -1.09
N ALA A 165 11.66 -15.80 0.10
CA ALA A 165 11.66 -17.26 0.24
C ALA A 165 10.42 -17.92 -0.38
N LYS A 166 9.29 -17.21 -0.39
CA LYS A 166 8.05 -17.62 -1.08
C LYS A 166 8.02 -17.23 -2.57
N LYS A 167 9.03 -16.51 -3.06
CA LYS A 167 9.13 -15.93 -4.40
C LYS A 167 7.93 -15.05 -4.77
N LEU A 168 7.35 -14.36 -3.79
CA LEU A 168 6.22 -13.47 -4.04
C LEU A 168 6.73 -12.14 -4.60
N PRO A 169 6.17 -11.65 -5.71
CA PRO A 169 6.39 -10.27 -6.13
C PRO A 169 5.78 -9.30 -5.13
N ILE A 170 6.44 -8.17 -4.88
CA ILE A 170 6.14 -7.30 -3.74
C ILE A 170 5.68 -5.91 -4.19
N PHE A 171 4.58 -5.43 -3.61
CA PHE A 171 4.20 -4.02 -3.58
C PHE A 171 4.51 -3.46 -2.19
N VAL A 172 5.08 -2.27 -2.13
CA VAL A 172 5.30 -1.55 -0.87
C VAL A 172 4.45 -0.28 -0.86
N ILE A 173 3.79 -0.01 0.26
CA ILE A 173 2.89 1.12 0.43
C ILE A 173 3.42 1.97 1.59
N GLY A 174 3.53 3.27 1.36
CA GLY A 174 3.88 4.24 2.38
C GLY A 174 3.18 5.57 2.10
N HIS A 175 3.64 6.63 2.76
CA HIS A 175 3.10 7.98 2.54
C HIS A 175 4.10 8.89 1.83
N TYR A 176 5.34 8.98 2.31
CA TYR A 176 6.38 9.79 1.67
C TYR A 176 6.92 9.12 0.41
N PRO A 177 7.02 9.82 -0.73
CA PRO A 177 7.85 9.36 -1.84
C PRO A 177 9.27 9.03 -1.39
N ILE A 178 9.84 7.93 -1.90
CA ILE A 178 11.24 7.58 -1.62
C ILE A 178 12.17 8.67 -2.18
N PHE A 179 11.87 9.16 -3.39
CA PHE A 179 12.48 10.31 -4.06
C PHE A 179 11.46 10.97 -4.99
N LEU A 180 11.71 12.22 -5.41
CA LEU A 180 10.84 13.02 -6.27
C LEU A 180 11.27 12.97 -7.74
N GLU A 181 12.55 13.19 -8.01
CA GLU A 181 13.09 13.32 -9.36
C GLU A 181 14.16 12.27 -9.64
N ASN A 182 15.13 12.11 -8.72
CA ASN A 182 16.20 11.14 -8.86
C ASN A 182 16.61 10.51 -7.52
N PRO A 183 17.06 9.24 -7.50
CA PRO A 183 17.43 8.54 -6.27
C PRO A 183 18.53 9.21 -5.44
N GLU A 184 19.42 9.97 -6.06
CA GLU A 184 20.58 10.60 -5.41
C GLU A 184 20.31 12.08 -5.04
N GLU A 185 19.05 12.53 -5.10
CA GLU A 185 18.70 13.91 -4.81
C GLU A 185 18.91 14.26 -3.33
N GLU A 186 19.15 15.54 -3.04
CA GLU A 186 19.22 16.02 -1.67
C GLU A 186 17.90 15.79 -0.91
N GLU A 187 18.01 15.75 0.42
CA GLU A 187 16.82 15.71 1.26
C GLU A 187 15.98 16.98 1.07
N LYS A 188 14.68 16.78 0.86
CA LYS A 188 13.64 17.81 0.81
C LYS A 188 12.57 17.46 1.83
N TYR A 189 11.61 18.36 2.04
CA TYR A 189 10.44 18.07 2.86
C TYR A 189 9.74 16.80 2.38
N TYR A 190 9.53 16.64 1.07
CA TYR A 190 8.67 15.61 0.50
C TYR A 190 9.32 14.22 0.26
N ASN A 191 10.59 14.01 0.59
CA ASN A 191 11.29 12.76 0.26
C ASN A 191 12.00 12.14 1.49
N ILE A 192 12.41 10.88 1.36
CA ILE A 192 13.18 10.17 2.40
C ILE A 192 14.65 10.63 2.41
N PRO A 193 15.31 10.75 3.60
CA PRO A 193 16.72 11.15 3.70
C PRO A 193 17.66 10.22 2.89
N PRO A 194 18.72 10.74 2.25
CA PRO A 194 19.55 10.00 1.30
C PRO A 194 20.11 8.66 1.82
N VAL A 195 20.62 8.63 3.06
CA VAL A 195 21.19 7.39 3.65
C VAL A 195 20.12 6.31 3.80
N LYS A 196 18.96 6.68 4.36
CA LYS A 196 17.83 5.76 4.53
C LYS A 196 17.25 5.35 3.18
N ARG A 197 17.09 6.32 2.27
CA ARG A 197 16.61 6.11 0.89
C ARG A 197 17.45 5.07 0.17
N LYS A 198 18.79 5.20 0.21
CA LYS A 198 19.70 4.24 -0.43
C LYS A 198 19.48 2.82 0.12
N TRP A 199 19.39 2.67 1.43
CA TRP A 199 19.13 1.38 2.08
C TRP A 199 17.78 0.78 1.62
N ILE A 200 16.71 1.58 1.58
CA ILE A 200 15.39 1.14 1.07
C ILE A 200 15.49 0.67 -0.38
N LEU A 201 16.13 1.45 -1.24
CA LEU A 201 16.25 1.12 -2.66
C LEU A 201 17.09 -0.14 -2.88
N ASP A 202 18.16 -0.35 -2.12
CA ASP A 202 18.96 -1.57 -2.17
C ASP A 202 18.14 -2.81 -1.74
N LEU A 203 17.29 -2.66 -0.71
CA LEU A 203 16.34 -3.71 -0.32
C LEU A 203 15.29 -3.99 -1.40
N PHE A 204 14.72 -2.95 -2.02
CA PHE A 204 13.71 -3.13 -3.06
C PHE A 204 14.27 -3.90 -4.26
N LYS A 205 15.47 -3.51 -4.72
CA LYS A 205 16.18 -4.19 -5.82
C LYS A 205 16.49 -5.65 -5.53
N SER A 206 16.83 -5.99 -4.28
CA SER A 206 17.20 -7.35 -3.91
C SER A 206 16.02 -8.28 -3.64
N ASN A 207 14.79 -7.75 -3.47
CA ASN A 207 13.63 -8.52 -2.99
C ASN A 207 12.43 -8.52 -3.95
N ASN A 208 12.66 -8.37 -5.26
CA ASN A 208 11.59 -8.42 -6.29
C ASN A 208 10.41 -7.47 -5.98
N VAL A 209 10.71 -6.26 -5.51
CA VAL A 209 9.70 -5.20 -5.38
C VAL A 209 9.34 -4.71 -6.77
N LEU A 210 8.05 -4.65 -7.07
CA LEU A 210 7.48 -4.26 -8.35
C LEU A 210 7.07 -2.78 -8.36
N ALA A 211 6.52 -2.32 -7.23
CA ALA A 211 6.08 -0.94 -7.11
C ALA A 211 6.11 -0.44 -5.66
N TYR A 212 6.33 0.86 -5.52
CA TYR A 212 6.16 1.63 -4.29
C TYR A 212 5.06 2.67 -4.49
N LEU A 213 4.04 2.63 -3.62
CA LEU A 213 2.85 3.48 -3.68
C LEU A 213 2.89 4.49 -2.55
N SER A 214 2.71 5.77 -2.87
CA SER A 214 2.78 6.86 -1.88
C SER A 214 1.81 7.99 -2.18
N GLY A 215 1.75 8.99 -1.29
CA GLY A 215 0.94 10.21 -1.41
C GLY A 215 1.80 11.43 -1.12
N HIS A 216 1.38 12.28 -0.18
CA HIS A 216 2.10 13.37 0.48
C HIS A 216 2.36 14.62 -0.36
N THR A 217 2.66 14.47 -1.65
CA THR A 217 3.06 15.62 -2.47
C THR A 217 1.90 16.46 -2.96
N HIS A 218 0.67 15.92 -2.88
CA HIS A 218 -0.53 16.46 -3.53
C HIS A 218 -0.32 16.75 -5.02
N LYS A 219 0.59 16.01 -5.66
CA LYS A 219 0.91 16.07 -7.08
C LYS A 219 1.12 14.65 -7.60
N LEU A 220 0.83 14.44 -8.88
CA LEU A 220 1.20 13.17 -9.49
C LEU A 220 2.71 13.09 -9.68
N LEU A 221 3.35 12.09 -9.06
CA LEU A 221 4.73 11.69 -9.39
C LEU A 221 4.73 10.24 -9.85
N VAL A 222 5.24 9.99 -11.05
CA VAL A 222 5.42 8.64 -11.60
C VAL A 222 6.85 8.50 -12.07
N ASN A 223 7.61 7.68 -11.36
CA ASN A 223 9.01 7.39 -11.65
C ASN A 223 9.22 5.90 -11.88
N ASN A 224 10.29 5.56 -12.59
CA ASN A 224 10.77 4.18 -12.71
C ASN A 224 12.26 4.14 -12.35
N TYR A 225 12.66 3.18 -11.53
CA TYR A 225 14.06 2.95 -11.20
C TYR A 225 14.30 1.45 -11.06
N GLU A 226 15.24 0.91 -11.86
CA GLU A 226 15.59 -0.53 -11.84
C GLU A 226 14.38 -1.47 -12.01
N ASN A 227 13.44 -1.09 -12.89
CA ASN A 227 12.16 -1.78 -13.16
C ASN A 227 11.12 -1.73 -12.01
N ILE A 228 11.33 -0.86 -11.02
CA ILE A 228 10.40 -0.61 -9.93
C ILE A 228 9.61 0.66 -10.23
N GLN A 229 8.27 0.58 -10.20
CA GLN A 229 7.40 1.75 -10.35
C GLN A 229 7.29 2.51 -9.04
N PHE A 230 7.48 3.82 -9.03
CA PHE A 230 7.25 4.68 -7.86
C PHE A 230 6.12 5.64 -8.20
N VAL A 231 5.00 5.53 -7.48
CA VAL A 231 3.77 6.27 -7.82
C VAL A 231 3.26 7.01 -6.60
N SER A 232 3.48 8.33 -6.57
CA SER A 232 2.78 9.26 -5.69
C SER A 232 1.46 9.62 -6.37
N GLY A 233 0.36 9.11 -5.82
CA GLY A 233 -0.97 9.23 -6.42
C GLY A 233 -1.58 10.61 -6.25
N GLU A 234 -2.55 10.92 -7.10
CA GLU A 234 -3.45 12.05 -6.91
C GLU A 234 -4.31 11.89 -5.65
N THR A 235 -4.84 13.00 -5.16
CA THR A 235 -5.57 13.02 -3.88
C THR A 235 -7.07 13.20 -4.09
N THR A 236 -7.82 12.93 -3.02
CA THR A 236 -9.25 13.28 -2.96
C THR A 236 -9.51 14.62 -2.27
N SER A 237 -8.58 15.10 -1.45
CA SER A 237 -8.72 16.37 -0.72
C SER A 237 -8.32 17.60 -1.55
N LYS A 238 -7.05 17.66 -1.98
CA LYS A 238 -6.45 18.86 -2.59
C LYS A 238 -5.29 18.50 -3.51
N ASN A 239 -5.23 19.01 -4.73
CA ASN A 239 -4.04 18.85 -5.59
C ASN A 239 -3.34 20.21 -5.80
N PHE A 240 -2.02 20.17 -6.00
CA PHE A 240 -1.15 21.33 -6.22
C PHE A 240 -0.60 21.41 -7.67
N ASP A 241 -1.16 20.64 -8.58
CA ASP A 241 -0.77 20.53 -10.00
C ASP A 241 -1.97 20.60 -10.96
N ASP A 242 -3.06 21.26 -10.53
CA ASP A 242 -4.32 21.45 -11.28
C ASP A 242 -5.00 20.14 -11.74
N ARG A 243 -4.56 18.98 -11.22
CA ARG A 243 -5.20 17.69 -11.52
C ARG A 243 -6.55 17.58 -10.81
N PRO A 244 -7.54 16.94 -11.45
CA PRO A 244 -8.80 16.63 -10.79
C PRO A 244 -8.58 15.69 -9.59
N TYR A 245 -9.50 15.73 -8.64
CA TYR A 245 -9.54 14.78 -7.53
C TYR A 245 -9.87 13.38 -8.04
N GLY A 246 -9.34 12.34 -7.39
CA GLY A 246 -9.58 10.97 -7.80
C GLY A 246 -8.67 9.98 -7.12
N PHE A 247 -8.52 8.84 -7.76
CA PHE A 247 -7.69 7.74 -7.30
C PHE A 247 -7.13 6.96 -8.48
N ARG A 248 -6.17 6.08 -8.23
CA ARG A 248 -5.61 5.20 -9.26
C ARG A 248 -6.15 3.79 -9.10
N VAL A 249 -6.51 3.16 -10.22
CA VAL A 249 -6.81 1.73 -10.29
C VAL A 249 -5.59 1.04 -10.86
N TRP A 250 -5.15 -0.02 -10.18
CA TRP A 250 -4.05 -0.88 -10.59
C TRP A 250 -4.61 -2.19 -11.13
N ASP A 251 -4.22 -2.55 -12.35
CA ASP A 251 -4.54 -3.82 -12.97
C ASP A 251 -3.26 -4.68 -12.99
N VAL A 252 -3.31 -5.82 -12.30
CA VAL A 252 -2.14 -6.67 -12.04
C VAL A 252 -2.38 -8.08 -12.54
N SER A 253 -1.41 -8.61 -13.27
CA SER A 253 -1.33 -9.99 -13.73
C SER A 253 0.13 -10.45 -13.77
N SER A 254 0.38 -11.70 -14.14
CA SER A 254 1.76 -12.20 -14.30
C SER A 254 2.56 -11.44 -15.36
N ASP A 255 1.87 -10.90 -16.37
CA ASP A 255 2.50 -10.35 -17.58
C ASP A 255 2.41 -8.82 -17.64
N THR A 256 1.56 -8.21 -16.81
CA THR A 256 1.26 -6.78 -16.89
C THR A 256 0.95 -6.21 -15.51
N ILE A 257 1.60 -5.09 -15.19
CA ILE A 257 1.33 -4.26 -14.03
C ILE A 257 1.17 -2.83 -14.54
N GLN A 258 -0.06 -2.36 -14.56
CA GLN A 258 -0.39 -1.03 -15.06
C GLN A 258 -1.35 -0.34 -14.10
N HIS A 259 -1.40 0.99 -14.19
CA HIS A 259 -2.33 1.78 -13.42
C HIS A 259 -2.90 2.90 -14.26
N HIS A 260 -4.15 3.29 -13.97
CA HIS A 260 -4.79 4.42 -14.62
C HIS A 260 -5.52 5.27 -13.59
N PHE A 261 -5.64 6.57 -13.88
CA PHE A 261 -6.32 7.52 -13.00
C PHE A 261 -7.82 7.53 -13.29
N VAL A 262 -8.63 7.52 -12.22
CA VAL A 262 -10.08 7.65 -12.26
C VAL A 262 -10.47 8.95 -11.56
N PRO A 263 -10.98 9.97 -12.28
CA PRO A 263 -11.45 11.20 -11.65
C PRO A 263 -12.72 10.95 -10.82
N LEU A 264 -12.92 11.77 -9.79
CA LEU A 264 -14.20 11.82 -9.07
C LEU A 264 -15.28 12.46 -9.93
N ASN A 265 -16.45 11.83 -9.94
CA ASN A 265 -17.69 12.31 -10.54
C ASN A 265 -18.35 13.29 -9.56
N LEU A 266 -17.74 14.47 -9.39
CA LEU A 266 -18.30 15.48 -8.50
C LEU A 266 -19.55 16.12 -9.11
N PRO A 267 -20.58 16.42 -8.30
CA PRO A 267 -21.72 17.19 -8.77
C PRO A 267 -21.22 18.52 -9.33
N LYS A 268 -21.73 18.92 -10.50
CA LYS A 268 -21.45 20.26 -11.01
C LYS A 268 -22.03 21.26 -10.02
N VAL A 269 -21.18 22.10 -9.44
CA VAL A 269 -21.65 23.28 -8.71
C VAL A 269 -22.31 24.18 -9.75
N GLU A 270 -23.63 24.30 -9.70
CA GLU A 270 -24.34 25.34 -10.45
C GLU A 270 -23.81 26.69 -9.94
N GLN A 271 -23.13 27.42 -10.82
CA GLN A 271 -22.79 28.82 -10.54
C GLN A 271 -24.09 29.61 -10.66
N GLU A 272 -24.63 30.05 -9.52
CA GLU A 272 -25.63 31.13 -9.47
C GLU A 272 -24.99 32.47 -9.86
#